data_AF-A0A936TNJ4-F1
#
_entry.id   AF-A0A936TNJ4-F1
#
_cell.length_a   1.000
_cell.length_b   1.000
_cell.length_c   1.000
_cell.angle_alpha   90.00
_cell.angle_beta   90.00
_cell.angle_gamma   90.00
#
_symmetry.space_group_name_H-M   'P 1'
#
loop_
_entity.id
_entity.type
_entity.pdbx_description
1 polymer ?
#
loop_
_entity_poly.entity_id
_entity_poly.type
_entity_poly.pdbx_seq_one_letter_code
_entity_poly.pdbx_strand_id
1 'polypeptide(L)'
;MQKKLSVLIAFFALGIYLFSGRIGMSTAQDTLATFKDNNCVDCHSKIMNPLSITSRYAEWHISVHKDKGVSCDKCHGGNATTGDKNKAHAGILPSKDSGSKLHPKNVPATCNTCHEQISSTFTKSKHYQNLQSAGLGPSCTTCHAHMASEVIYTAEQTQELCASCHDSSNALMPKRPEIPTQANEAMQSIRRANMVVLWALRLVEEAHNKKVDIGTSEQEMVAIKAALNEAKVGFHAFNMEAVRKKADEAFESGTKVKDQLRAKLYPGS
;
A
#
# COMPACT_ATOMS: atom_id res chain seq x y z
N MET A 1 -47.23 -7.07 59.25
CA MET A 1 -46.73 -8.08 60.20
C MET A 1 -46.28 -9.31 59.41
N GLN A 2 -45.10 -9.83 59.73
CA GLN A 2 -44.22 -10.73 58.97
C GLN A 2 -44.79 -12.13 58.64
N LYS A 3 -44.32 -12.72 57.52
CA LYS A 3 -43.61 -14.03 57.37
C LYS A 3 -43.93 -14.68 56.00
N LYS A 4 -42.96 -14.73 55.08
CA LYS A 4 -42.13 -15.90 54.69
C LYS A 4 -42.96 -17.11 54.21
N LEU A 5 -42.74 -17.60 52.98
CA LEU A 5 -41.76 -18.66 52.66
C LEU A 5 -41.94 -19.18 51.21
N SER A 6 -40.80 -19.46 50.59
CA SER A 6 -40.56 -19.93 49.23
C SER A 6 -41.10 -21.35 48.92
N VAL A 7 -41.47 -21.61 47.67
CA VAL A 7 -41.42 -22.95 47.06
C VAL A 7 -40.96 -22.84 45.59
N LEU A 8 -39.77 -23.38 45.32
CA LEU A 8 -39.23 -23.73 44.01
C LEU A 8 -39.81 -25.10 43.61
N ILE A 9 -40.42 -25.25 42.43
CA ILE A 9 -40.39 -26.51 41.65
C ILE A 9 -40.42 -26.18 40.15
N ALA A 10 -39.39 -26.66 39.46
CA ALA A 10 -39.18 -26.61 38.02
C ALA A 10 -40.20 -27.47 37.24
N PHE A 11 -40.63 -27.00 36.08
CA PHE A 11 -40.99 -27.89 34.98
C PHE A 11 -40.36 -27.45 33.67
N PHE A 12 -39.79 -28.47 33.03
CA PHE A 12 -38.92 -28.50 31.88
C PHE A 12 -39.57 -28.02 30.58
N ALA A 13 -38.72 -27.40 29.76
CA ALA A 13 -38.61 -27.58 28.30
C ALA A 13 -39.80 -27.23 27.39
N LEU A 14 -39.63 -26.15 26.62
CA LEU A 14 -40.06 -26.15 25.22
C LEU A 14 -39.11 -25.32 24.33
N GLY A 15 -38.28 -26.04 23.59
CA GLY A 15 -38.06 -25.79 22.17
C GLY A 15 -37.18 -24.61 21.75
N ILE A 16 -35.87 -24.69 22.03
CA ILE A 16 -34.85 -23.97 21.26
C ILE A 16 -34.72 -24.66 19.89
N TYR A 17 -35.38 -24.13 18.86
CA TYR A 17 -35.03 -24.40 17.47
C TYR A 17 -33.98 -23.39 17.03
N LEU A 18 -32.74 -23.58 17.49
CA LEU A 18 -31.60 -22.85 16.94
C LEU A 18 -31.09 -23.60 15.71
N PHE A 19 -31.25 -22.93 14.58
CA PHE A 19 -30.62 -23.15 13.29
C PHE A 19 -29.18 -23.67 13.46
N SER A 20 -28.97 -24.97 13.23
CA SER A 20 -27.65 -25.59 13.13
C SER A 20 -27.02 -25.32 11.75
N GLY A 21 -26.99 -24.05 11.37
CA GLY A 21 -26.11 -23.59 10.30
C GLY A 21 -24.69 -23.53 10.87
N ARG A 22 -23.82 -24.47 10.48
CA ARG A 22 -22.38 -24.35 10.69
C ARG A 22 -21.89 -23.13 9.91
N ILE A 23 -21.94 -21.96 10.53
CA ILE A 23 -21.09 -20.85 10.15
C ILE A 23 -19.67 -21.33 10.49
N GLY A 24 -18.92 -21.75 9.48
CA GLY A 24 -17.49 -21.95 9.62
C GLY A 24 -16.87 -20.61 9.97
N MET A 25 -16.70 -20.34 11.27
CA MET A 25 -15.80 -19.31 11.74
C MET A 25 -14.41 -19.75 11.29
N SER A 26 -13.95 -19.24 10.14
CA SER A 26 -12.52 -19.17 9.89
C SER A 26 -11.95 -18.37 11.04
N THR A 27 -11.28 -19.05 11.97
CA THR A 27 -10.59 -18.38 13.06
C THR A 27 -9.61 -17.37 12.43
N ALA A 28 -9.52 -16.17 12.98
CA ALA A 28 -8.44 -15.22 12.66
C ALA A 28 -7.01 -15.80 12.92
N GLN A 29 -6.94 -17.06 13.34
CA GLN A 29 -5.79 -17.77 13.87
C GLN A 29 -4.88 -18.41 12.83
N ASP A 30 -5.03 -18.16 11.53
CA ASP A 30 -3.92 -18.50 10.64
C ASP A 30 -3.65 -17.48 9.53
N THR A 31 -3.62 -16.21 9.91
CA THR A 31 -3.08 -15.14 9.05
C THR A 31 -1.60 -15.35 8.68
N LEU A 32 -0.93 -16.34 9.29
CA LEU A 32 0.45 -16.75 9.01
C LEU A 32 0.56 -18.10 8.30
N ALA A 33 -0.54 -18.74 7.88
CA ALA A 33 -0.52 -20.04 7.19
C ALA A 33 0.41 -20.03 5.96
N THR A 34 0.41 -18.92 5.23
CA THR A 34 1.29 -18.66 4.06
C THR A 34 2.78 -18.71 4.42
N PHE A 35 3.13 -18.53 5.69
CA PHE A 35 4.50 -18.46 6.21
C PHE A 35 4.84 -19.64 7.13
N LYS A 36 4.03 -20.70 7.19
CA LYS A 36 4.22 -21.84 8.10
C LYS A 36 5.62 -22.49 8.03
N ASP A 37 6.27 -22.42 6.86
CA ASP A 37 7.60 -23.00 6.62
C ASP A 37 8.73 -21.94 6.70
N ASN A 38 8.42 -20.71 7.14
CA ASN A 38 9.36 -19.61 7.25
C ASN A 38 9.75 -19.36 8.71
N ASN A 39 10.95 -19.82 9.09
CA ASN A 39 11.49 -19.69 10.44
C ASN A 39 11.78 -18.23 10.83
N CYS A 40 12.01 -17.33 9.87
CA CYS A 40 12.16 -15.91 10.18
C CYS A 40 10.85 -15.37 10.76
N VAL A 41 9.72 -15.65 10.10
CA VAL A 41 8.39 -15.22 10.55
C VAL A 41 8.00 -15.92 11.85
N ASP A 42 8.12 -17.25 11.91
CA ASP A 42 7.71 -18.01 13.09
C ASP A 42 8.48 -17.59 14.35
N CYS A 43 9.81 -17.53 14.27
CA CYS A 43 10.63 -17.16 15.41
C CYS A 43 10.42 -15.69 15.80
N HIS A 44 10.46 -14.77 14.83
CA HIS A 44 10.32 -13.34 15.14
C HIS A 44 8.91 -12.93 15.58
N SER A 45 7.88 -13.72 15.28
CA SER A 45 6.53 -13.50 15.80
C SER A 45 6.42 -13.67 17.32
N LYS A 46 7.34 -14.44 17.92
CA LYS A 46 7.36 -14.79 19.34
C LYS A 46 8.38 -13.98 20.15
N ILE A 47 9.18 -13.16 19.48
CA ILE A 47 10.18 -12.31 20.14
C ILE A 47 9.46 -11.16 20.85
N MET A 48 9.79 -10.94 22.13
CA MET A 48 9.28 -9.81 22.90
C MET A 48 10.30 -8.68 23.07
N ASN A 49 11.59 -8.95 22.83
CA ASN A 49 12.68 -7.99 22.97
C ASN A 49 13.81 -8.26 21.97
N PRO A 50 14.50 -7.22 21.47
CA PRO A 50 14.32 -5.80 21.79
C PRO A 50 13.13 -5.17 21.04
N LEU A 51 12.64 -4.02 21.53
CA LEU A 51 11.51 -3.27 20.94
C LEU A 51 11.69 -2.97 19.44
N SER A 52 12.94 -2.74 19.01
CA SER A 52 13.25 -2.50 17.60
C SER A 52 12.91 -3.67 16.69
N ILE A 53 12.95 -4.90 17.19
CA ILE A 53 12.58 -6.10 16.40
C ILE A 53 11.07 -6.32 16.43
N THR A 54 10.45 -6.14 17.60
CA THR A 54 9.00 -6.38 17.76
C THR A 54 8.17 -5.34 17.00
N SER A 55 8.58 -4.07 17.04
CA SER A 55 7.94 -3.00 16.26
C SER A 55 8.04 -3.26 14.75
N ARG A 56 9.19 -3.72 14.25
CA ARG A 56 9.37 -4.04 12.82
C ARG A 56 8.57 -5.25 12.38
N TYR A 57 8.47 -6.27 13.24
CA TYR A 57 7.58 -7.40 12.98
C TYR A 57 6.11 -6.94 12.92
N ALA A 58 5.66 -6.08 13.83
CA ALA A 58 4.30 -5.56 13.84
C ALA A 58 3.99 -4.71 12.59
N GLU A 59 4.88 -3.80 12.19
CA GLU A 59 4.77 -3.01 10.96
C GLU A 59 4.67 -3.92 9.71
N TRP A 60 5.51 -4.95 9.63
CA TRP A 60 5.42 -5.95 8.57
C TRP A 60 4.08 -6.69 8.59
N HIS A 61 3.63 -7.11 9.77
CA HIS A 61 2.44 -7.95 9.93
C HIS A 61 1.16 -7.27 9.43
N ILE A 62 1.10 -5.93 9.49
CA ILE A 62 -0.03 -5.13 8.98
C ILE A 62 0.19 -4.60 7.55
N SER A 63 1.33 -4.95 6.93
CA SER A 63 1.70 -4.41 5.62
C SER A 63 1.11 -5.21 4.46
N VAL A 64 0.97 -4.52 3.32
CA VAL A 64 0.63 -5.15 2.03
C VAL A 64 1.66 -6.21 1.61
N HIS A 65 2.91 -6.10 2.05
CA HIS A 65 3.94 -7.11 1.77
C HIS A 65 3.60 -8.45 2.42
N LYS A 66 3.15 -8.43 3.67
CA LYS A 66 2.66 -9.65 4.34
C LYS A 66 1.45 -10.21 3.59
N ASP A 67 0.50 -9.37 3.19
CA ASP A 67 -0.71 -9.81 2.49
C ASP A 67 -0.42 -10.39 1.09
N LYS A 68 0.74 -10.04 0.51
CA LYS A 68 1.26 -10.60 -0.74
C LYS A 68 2.28 -11.73 -0.55
N GLY A 69 2.48 -12.24 0.67
CA GLY A 69 3.37 -13.37 0.93
C GLY A 69 4.86 -13.03 0.90
N VAL A 70 5.24 -11.75 1.00
CA VAL A 70 6.63 -11.31 1.03
C VAL A 70 7.18 -11.43 2.46
N SER A 71 8.02 -12.42 2.69
CA SER A 71 8.69 -12.70 3.96
C SER A 71 9.98 -11.90 4.16
N CYS A 72 10.53 -11.93 5.39
CA CYS A 72 11.71 -11.17 5.79
C CYS A 72 12.93 -11.43 4.90
N ASP A 73 13.15 -12.69 4.52
CA ASP A 73 14.30 -13.12 3.70
C ASP A 73 14.32 -12.51 2.30
N LYS A 74 13.16 -12.11 1.76
CA LYS A 74 13.06 -11.48 0.43
C LYS A 74 13.76 -10.12 0.39
N CYS A 75 13.82 -9.42 1.52
CA CYS A 75 14.48 -8.12 1.63
C CYS A 75 15.83 -8.22 2.36
N HIS A 76 15.88 -8.97 3.48
CA HIS A 76 17.06 -9.05 4.33
C HIS A 76 18.07 -10.12 3.90
N GLY A 77 17.65 -11.15 3.16
CA GLY A 77 18.44 -12.36 2.92
C GLY A 77 18.37 -13.35 4.08
N GLY A 78 19.45 -14.11 4.29
CA GLY A 78 19.50 -15.18 5.28
C GLY A 78 18.81 -16.46 4.81
N ASN A 79 18.60 -17.38 5.76
CA ASN A 79 18.01 -18.68 5.49
C ASN A 79 16.74 -18.91 6.33
N ALA A 80 15.58 -18.76 5.70
CA ALA A 80 14.28 -18.95 6.34
C ALA A 80 13.91 -20.42 6.59
N THR A 81 14.64 -21.40 6.07
CA THR A 81 14.29 -22.82 6.19
C THR A 81 14.89 -23.50 7.42
N THR A 82 15.70 -22.79 8.20
CA THR A 82 16.40 -23.32 9.38
C THR A 82 15.94 -22.60 10.65
N GLY A 83 15.69 -23.37 11.71
CA GLY A 83 15.44 -22.83 13.05
C GLY A 83 16.71 -22.42 13.80
N ASP A 84 17.90 -22.81 13.31
CA ASP A 84 19.17 -22.38 13.90
C ASP A 84 19.40 -20.88 13.65
N LYS A 85 19.51 -20.10 14.73
CA LYS A 85 19.68 -18.65 14.68
C LYS A 85 20.89 -18.22 13.85
N ASN A 86 22.04 -18.87 14.01
CA ASN A 86 23.27 -18.41 13.36
C ASN A 86 23.23 -18.71 11.86
N LYS A 87 22.70 -19.87 11.48
CA LYS A 87 22.49 -20.23 10.07
C LYS A 87 21.40 -19.38 9.42
N ALA A 88 20.32 -19.06 10.14
CA ALA A 88 19.24 -18.22 9.64
C ALA A 88 19.73 -16.78 9.35
N HIS A 89 20.57 -16.23 10.22
CA HIS A 89 21.11 -14.87 10.07
C HIS A 89 22.41 -14.79 9.26
N ALA A 90 22.94 -15.91 8.77
CA ALA A 90 24.17 -15.91 7.99
C ALA A 90 24.02 -15.01 6.74
N GLY A 91 24.93 -14.04 6.59
CA GLY A 91 24.91 -13.08 5.48
C GLY A 91 23.92 -11.92 5.63
N ILE A 92 23.16 -11.84 6.73
CA ILE A 92 22.35 -10.65 7.02
C ILE A 92 23.25 -9.57 7.60
N LEU A 93 23.30 -8.42 6.92
CA LEU A 93 24.15 -7.29 7.28
C LEU A 93 23.32 -6.10 7.81
N PRO A 94 23.82 -5.34 8.81
CA PRO A 94 23.19 -4.10 9.25
C PRO A 94 22.96 -3.13 8.09
N SER A 95 21.88 -2.35 8.09
CA SER A 95 21.57 -1.40 7.00
C SER A 95 22.62 -0.31 6.79
N LYS A 96 23.50 -0.07 7.77
CA LYS A 96 24.64 0.86 7.62
C LYS A 96 25.82 0.25 6.87
N ASP A 97 25.86 -1.08 6.73
CA ASP A 97 26.90 -1.78 5.99
C ASP A 97 26.65 -1.62 4.48
N SER A 98 27.67 -1.22 3.73
CA SER A 98 27.58 -1.02 2.28
C SER A 98 27.22 -2.27 1.48
N GLY A 99 27.50 -3.47 2.02
CA GLY A 99 27.12 -4.75 1.44
C GLY A 99 25.69 -5.19 1.77
N SER A 100 25.00 -4.50 2.68
CA SER A 100 23.62 -4.83 3.04
C SER A 100 22.67 -4.54 1.88
N LYS A 101 21.74 -5.47 1.63
CA LYS A 101 20.60 -5.24 0.72
C LYS A 101 19.75 -4.04 1.11
N LEU A 102 19.80 -3.66 2.39
CA LEU A 102 19.03 -2.56 2.96
C LEU A 102 19.87 -1.30 3.18
N HIS A 103 21.10 -1.27 2.68
CA HIS A 103 21.86 -0.03 2.60
C HIS A 103 21.12 0.97 1.69
N PRO A 104 21.03 2.26 2.04
CA PRO A 104 20.24 3.23 1.27
C PRO A 104 20.52 3.20 -0.25
N LYS A 105 21.80 3.06 -0.65
CA LYS A 105 22.21 2.93 -2.06
C LYS A 105 21.75 1.64 -2.76
N ASN A 106 21.49 0.58 -1.98
CA ASN A 106 21.09 -0.75 -2.46
C ASN A 106 19.57 -0.96 -2.39
N VAL A 107 18.86 -0.20 -1.55
CA VAL A 107 17.40 -0.30 -1.39
C VAL A 107 16.66 -0.23 -2.73
N PRO A 108 16.96 0.69 -3.68
CA PRO A 108 16.29 0.70 -4.98
C PRO A 108 16.41 -0.62 -5.74
N ALA A 109 17.57 -1.30 -5.66
CA ALA A 109 17.79 -2.60 -6.28
C ALA A 109 17.02 -3.72 -5.56
N THR A 110 16.98 -3.68 -4.23
CA THR A 110 16.16 -4.62 -3.43
C THR A 110 14.68 -4.52 -3.79
N CYS A 111 14.14 -3.29 -3.85
CA CYS A 111 12.76 -3.03 -4.24
C CYS A 111 12.49 -3.41 -5.71
N ASN A 112 13.48 -3.26 -6.60
CA ASN A 112 13.36 -3.58 -8.03
C ASN A 112 13.02 -5.05 -8.30
N THR A 113 13.35 -5.96 -7.37
CA THR A 113 13.02 -7.39 -7.48
C THR A 113 11.53 -7.64 -7.73
N CYS A 114 10.66 -6.77 -7.21
CA CYS A 114 9.21 -6.85 -7.41
C CYS A 114 8.58 -5.56 -7.97
N HIS A 115 9.17 -4.39 -7.68
CA HIS A 115 8.67 -3.07 -8.09
C HIS A 115 9.46 -2.48 -9.25
N GLU A 116 9.71 -3.28 -10.29
CA GLU A 116 10.59 -2.92 -11.42
C GLU A 116 10.18 -1.62 -12.12
N GLN A 117 8.89 -1.44 -12.41
CA GLN A 117 8.40 -0.24 -13.10
C GLN A 117 8.61 1.04 -12.26
N ILE A 118 8.45 0.93 -10.95
CA ILE A 118 8.67 2.03 -10.01
C ILE A 118 10.17 2.32 -9.89
N SER A 119 10.99 1.30 -9.65
CA SER A 119 12.45 1.44 -9.52
C SER A 119 13.09 1.98 -10.79
N SER A 120 12.70 1.49 -11.97
CA SER A 120 13.20 2.00 -13.26
C SER A 120 12.80 3.46 -13.52
N THR A 121 11.69 3.92 -12.95
CA THR A 121 11.29 5.33 -13.00
C THR A 121 12.07 6.17 -11.99
N PHE A 122 12.20 5.69 -10.75
CA PHE A 122 12.95 6.35 -9.68
C PHE A 122 14.43 6.54 -10.00
N THR A 123 15.05 5.54 -10.62
CA THR A 123 16.49 5.57 -10.98
C THR A 123 16.84 6.65 -12.00
N LYS A 124 15.85 7.21 -12.71
CA LYS A 124 16.03 8.36 -13.62
C LYS A 124 16.02 9.70 -12.89
N SER A 125 15.60 9.74 -11.63
CA SER A 125 15.43 10.97 -10.86
C SER A 125 16.75 11.57 -10.37
N LYS A 126 16.71 12.87 -10.05
CA LYS A 126 17.82 13.56 -9.37
C LYS A 126 18.05 13.05 -7.95
N HIS A 127 17.01 12.58 -7.26
CA HIS A 127 17.13 11.96 -5.94
C HIS A 127 18.00 10.71 -5.98
N TYR A 128 17.75 9.81 -6.93
CA TYR A 128 18.57 8.61 -7.10
C TYR A 128 20.01 8.97 -7.50
N GLN A 129 20.19 9.88 -8.46
CA GLN A 129 21.52 10.30 -8.90
C GLN A 129 22.36 10.85 -7.74
N ASN A 130 21.80 11.71 -6.89
CA ASN A 130 22.50 12.28 -5.74
C ASN A 130 22.72 11.26 -4.61
N LEU A 131 21.78 10.33 -4.39
CA LEU A 131 21.97 9.21 -3.47
C LEU A 131 23.16 8.35 -3.89
N GLN A 132 23.28 8.01 -5.18
CA GLN A 132 24.37 7.17 -5.66
C GLN A 132 25.72 7.89 -5.63
N SER A 133 25.79 9.12 -6.15
CA SER A 133 27.04 9.86 -6.29
C SER A 133 27.58 10.38 -4.96
N ALA A 134 26.73 10.98 -4.13
CA ALA A 134 27.14 11.70 -2.92
C ALA A 134 26.65 11.03 -1.62
N GLY A 135 25.75 10.04 -1.70
CA GLY A 135 25.06 9.53 -0.50
C GLY A 135 24.02 10.52 0.04
N LEU A 136 23.73 11.59 -0.70
CA LEU A 136 22.86 12.68 -0.31
C LEU A 136 21.58 12.63 -1.15
N GLY A 137 20.66 11.75 -0.78
CA GLY A 137 19.36 11.64 -1.44
C GLY A 137 18.44 10.66 -0.72
N PRO A 138 17.11 10.81 -0.85
CA PRO A 138 16.18 9.86 -0.28
C PRO A 138 16.28 8.51 -1.00
N SER A 139 15.98 7.43 -0.29
CA SER A 139 15.71 6.11 -0.85
C SER A 139 14.21 5.79 -0.75
N CYS A 140 13.78 4.63 -1.25
CA CYS A 140 12.38 4.22 -1.21
C CYS A 140 11.77 4.33 0.21
N THR A 141 12.52 3.90 1.23
CA THR A 141 12.06 3.90 2.63
C THR A 141 12.13 5.27 3.29
N THR A 142 12.76 6.27 2.66
CA THR A 142 12.75 7.65 3.15
C THR A 142 11.36 8.26 3.01
N CYS A 143 10.62 7.90 1.96
CA CYS A 143 9.28 8.41 1.69
C CYS A 143 8.18 7.42 2.09
N HIS A 144 8.39 6.12 1.90
CA HIS A 144 7.37 5.09 2.17
C HIS A 144 7.49 4.41 3.54
N ALA A 145 8.23 5.02 4.47
CA ALA A 145 8.62 4.39 5.73
C ALA A 145 9.34 3.04 5.54
N HIS A 146 9.61 2.34 6.63
CA HIS A 146 10.23 1.04 6.56
C HIS A 146 9.28 0.03 5.92
N MET A 147 9.83 -0.86 5.09
CA MET A 147 9.06 -1.92 4.43
C MET A 147 7.93 -1.43 3.51
N ALA A 148 7.90 -0.14 3.15
CA ALA A 148 6.80 0.46 2.41
C ALA A 148 5.41 0.21 3.04
N SER A 149 5.35 0.07 4.38
CA SER A 149 4.12 -0.22 5.10
C SER A 149 3.10 0.92 5.00
N GLU A 150 3.59 2.14 4.75
CA GLU A 150 2.77 3.30 4.46
C GLU A 150 3.10 3.86 3.08
N VAL A 151 2.09 4.01 2.25
CA VAL A 151 2.17 4.80 1.02
C VAL A 151 1.54 6.13 1.35
N ILE A 152 2.27 7.24 1.26
CA ILE A 152 1.73 8.56 1.61
C ILE A 152 0.47 8.83 0.78
N TYR A 153 -0.69 8.93 1.44
CA TYR A 153 -1.98 8.85 0.76
C TYR A 153 -2.58 10.22 0.47
N THR A 154 -2.33 11.23 1.31
CA THR A 154 -2.90 12.56 1.09
C THR A 154 -1.92 13.50 0.40
N ALA A 155 -2.47 14.50 -0.29
CA ALA A 155 -1.65 15.51 -0.97
C ALA A 155 -0.91 16.37 0.07
N GLU A 156 -1.54 16.62 1.21
CA GLU A 156 -1.02 17.41 2.32
C GLU A 156 0.17 16.70 2.98
N GLN A 157 0.04 15.41 3.30
CA GLN A 157 1.15 14.61 3.81
C GLN A 157 2.32 14.54 2.81
N THR A 158 2.02 14.48 1.51
CA THR A 158 3.05 14.53 0.46
C THR A 158 3.77 15.86 0.47
N GLN A 159 3.04 16.98 0.58
CA GLN A 159 3.60 18.32 0.67
C GLN A 159 4.55 18.44 1.87
N GLU A 160 4.07 18.04 3.05
CA GLU A 160 4.84 18.10 4.30
C GLU A 160 6.12 17.28 4.22
N LEU A 161 6.04 16.06 3.67
CA LEU A 161 7.22 15.24 3.44
C LEU A 161 8.23 15.96 2.53
N CYS A 162 7.78 16.50 1.40
CA CYS A 162 8.68 17.20 0.48
C CYS A 162 9.30 18.45 1.13
N ALA A 163 8.52 19.19 1.93
CA ALA A 163 8.97 20.39 2.64
C ALA A 163 10.08 20.10 3.65
N SER A 164 10.12 18.89 4.24
CA SER A 164 11.17 18.47 5.19
C SER A 164 12.60 18.59 4.64
N CYS A 165 12.75 18.56 3.30
CA CYS A 165 14.01 18.76 2.60
C CYS A 165 13.99 20.04 1.74
N HIS A 166 12.95 20.23 0.93
CA HIS A 166 12.91 21.30 -0.08
C HIS A 166 12.46 22.66 0.45
N ASP A 167 11.88 22.75 1.64
CA ASP A 167 11.63 24.04 2.34
C ASP A 167 12.13 24.00 3.79
N SER A 168 13.19 23.24 4.02
CA SER A 168 13.78 23.10 5.33
C SER A 168 14.64 24.30 5.69
N SER A 169 14.65 24.67 6.97
CA SER A 169 15.58 25.67 7.52
C SER A 169 16.98 25.11 7.80
N ASN A 170 17.18 23.79 7.63
CA ASN A 170 18.42 23.09 7.98
C ASN A 170 19.63 23.40 7.06
N ALA A 171 19.46 24.25 6.04
CA ALA A 171 20.48 24.69 5.09
C ALA A 171 21.24 23.57 4.34
N LEU A 172 20.72 22.32 4.33
CA LEU A 172 21.33 21.21 3.58
C LEU A 172 21.16 21.35 2.07
N MET A 173 20.15 22.12 1.63
CA MET A 173 19.93 22.47 0.24
C MET A 173 19.25 23.84 0.12
N PRO A 174 19.38 24.53 -1.04
CA PRO A 174 18.65 25.76 -1.29
C PRO A 174 17.14 25.55 -1.15
N LYS A 175 16.45 26.50 -0.52
CA LYS A 175 15.00 26.48 -0.40
C LYS A 175 14.33 26.53 -1.77
N ARG A 176 13.34 25.68 -1.94
CA ARG A 176 12.50 25.47 -3.12
C ARG A 176 11.05 25.20 -2.69
N PRO A 177 10.36 26.19 -2.10
CA PRO A 177 8.99 26.02 -1.60
C PRO A 177 7.97 25.68 -2.71
N GLU A 178 8.32 25.92 -3.97
CA GLU A 178 7.53 25.49 -5.13
C GLU A 178 7.45 23.96 -5.26
N ILE A 179 8.48 23.20 -4.85
CA ILE A 179 8.51 21.74 -5.03
C ILE A 179 7.44 21.03 -4.18
N PRO A 180 7.32 21.29 -2.87
CA PRO A 180 6.23 20.73 -2.07
C PRO A 180 4.84 21.05 -2.63
N THR A 181 4.64 22.30 -3.09
CA THR A 181 3.36 22.76 -3.65
C THR A 181 3.02 21.99 -4.93
N GLN A 182 3.98 21.84 -5.84
CA GLN A 182 3.80 21.06 -7.07
C GLN A 182 3.52 19.57 -6.80
N ALA A 183 4.18 18.98 -5.79
CA ALA A 183 3.93 17.60 -5.39
C ALA A 183 2.51 17.43 -4.85
N ASN A 184 2.03 18.38 -4.05
CA ASN A 184 0.65 18.43 -3.57
C ASN A 184 -0.36 18.46 -4.74
N GLU A 185 -0.19 19.39 -5.68
CA GLU A 185 -1.06 19.52 -6.85
C GLU A 185 -1.09 18.26 -7.72
N ALA A 186 0.09 17.65 -7.95
CA ALA A 186 0.18 16.40 -8.70
C ALA A 186 -0.57 15.26 -7.99
N MET A 187 -0.46 15.17 -6.66
CA MET A 187 -1.21 14.18 -5.88
C MET A 187 -2.72 14.44 -5.87
N GLN A 188 -3.15 15.70 -5.77
CA GLN A 188 -4.57 16.05 -5.93
C GLN A 188 -5.09 15.61 -7.32
N SER A 189 -4.29 15.81 -8.36
CA SER A 189 -4.63 15.45 -9.74
C SER A 189 -4.72 13.93 -9.95
N ILE A 190 -3.81 13.15 -9.34
CA ILE A 190 -3.92 11.69 -9.32
C ILE A 190 -5.17 11.25 -8.55
N ARG A 191 -5.45 11.85 -7.39
CA ARG A 191 -6.58 11.48 -6.54
C ARG A 191 -7.92 11.75 -7.24
N ARG A 192 -8.10 12.94 -7.82
CA ARG A 192 -9.34 13.28 -8.56
C ARG A 192 -9.56 12.33 -9.74
N ALA A 193 -8.51 12.03 -10.50
CA ALA A 193 -8.57 11.09 -11.63
C ALA A 193 -8.94 9.68 -11.15
N ASN A 194 -8.28 9.19 -10.09
CA ASN A 194 -8.57 7.89 -9.50
C ASN A 194 -10.04 7.76 -9.06
N MET A 195 -10.60 8.77 -8.41
CA MET A 195 -12.00 8.76 -7.97
C MET A 195 -12.97 8.65 -9.14
N VAL A 196 -12.76 9.44 -10.19
CA VAL A 196 -13.61 9.40 -11.39
C VAL A 196 -13.48 8.06 -12.13
N VAL A 197 -12.25 7.54 -12.26
CA VAL A 197 -12.02 6.23 -12.90
C VAL A 197 -12.70 5.11 -12.12
N LEU A 198 -12.61 5.08 -10.79
CA LEU A 198 -13.32 4.10 -9.96
C LEU A 198 -14.84 4.23 -10.09
N TRP A 199 -15.36 5.44 -10.18
CA TRP A 199 -16.79 5.65 -10.41
C TRP A 199 -17.22 5.12 -11.77
N ALA A 200 -16.50 5.46 -12.84
CA ALA A 200 -16.78 4.94 -14.18
C ALA A 200 -16.74 3.40 -14.22
N LEU A 201 -15.76 2.77 -13.55
CA LEU A 201 -15.67 1.31 -13.45
C LEU A 201 -16.89 0.68 -12.75
N ARG A 202 -17.39 1.30 -11.67
CA ARG A 202 -18.62 0.82 -11.01
C ARG A 202 -19.85 0.95 -11.91
N LEU A 203 -19.92 1.98 -12.75
CA LEU A 203 -21.00 2.11 -13.73
C LEU A 203 -20.89 1.05 -14.84
N VAL A 204 -19.67 0.71 -15.29
CA VAL A 204 -19.47 -0.42 -16.22
C VAL A 204 -19.98 -1.73 -15.59
N GLU A 205 -19.58 -2.01 -14.35
CA GLU A 205 -20.04 -3.20 -13.62
C GLU A 205 -21.57 -3.23 -13.48
N GLU A 206 -22.17 -2.10 -13.12
CA GLU A 206 -23.62 -1.99 -13.03
C GLU A 206 -24.31 -2.21 -14.39
N ALA A 207 -23.76 -1.67 -15.47
CA ALA A 207 -24.31 -1.86 -16.81
C ALA A 207 -24.24 -3.33 -17.24
N HIS A 208 -23.18 -4.05 -16.89
CA HIS A 208 -23.12 -5.50 -17.10
C HIS A 208 -24.20 -6.24 -16.30
N ASN A 209 -24.40 -5.88 -15.03
CA ASN A 209 -25.44 -6.48 -14.19
C ASN A 209 -26.85 -6.22 -14.73
N LYS A 210 -27.11 -5.03 -15.27
CA LYS A 210 -28.39 -4.64 -15.89
C LYS A 210 -28.51 -5.03 -17.37
N LYS A 211 -27.46 -5.61 -17.97
CA LYS A 211 -27.37 -5.95 -19.41
C LYS A 211 -27.65 -4.75 -20.33
N VAL A 212 -27.16 -3.57 -19.95
CA VAL A 212 -27.26 -2.33 -20.74
C VAL A 212 -26.10 -2.28 -21.73
N ASP A 213 -26.39 -1.96 -23.00
CA ASP A 213 -25.35 -1.79 -24.02
C ASP A 213 -24.55 -0.49 -23.79
N ILE A 214 -23.29 -0.66 -23.40
CA ILE A 214 -22.36 0.44 -23.14
C ILE A 214 -21.50 0.81 -24.36
N GLY A 215 -21.64 0.16 -25.50
CA GLY A 215 -20.88 0.46 -26.71
C GLY A 215 -19.37 0.37 -26.47
N THR A 216 -18.63 1.44 -26.79
CA THR A 216 -17.16 1.48 -26.67
C THR A 216 -16.63 1.81 -25.27
N SER A 217 -17.50 2.11 -24.30
CA SER A 217 -17.07 2.61 -22.99
C SER A 217 -16.13 1.65 -22.24
N GLU A 218 -16.30 0.33 -22.40
CA GLU A 218 -15.37 -0.63 -21.77
C GLU A 218 -13.95 -0.54 -22.36
N GLN A 219 -13.84 -0.38 -23.68
CA GLN A 219 -12.55 -0.21 -24.37
C GLN A 219 -11.90 1.12 -24.00
N GLU A 220 -12.69 2.20 -23.92
CA GLU A 220 -12.21 3.52 -23.48
C GLU A 220 -11.65 3.44 -22.04
N MET A 221 -12.30 2.68 -21.15
CA MET A 221 -11.82 2.48 -19.79
C MET A 221 -10.47 1.76 -19.72
N VAL A 222 -10.09 0.94 -20.71
CA VAL A 222 -8.74 0.34 -20.77
C VAL A 222 -7.68 1.43 -20.93
N ALA A 223 -7.87 2.34 -21.89
CA ALA A 223 -6.94 3.44 -22.13
C ALA A 223 -6.87 4.41 -20.95
N ILE A 224 -8.02 4.73 -20.34
CA ILE A 224 -8.11 5.62 -19.17
C ILE A 224 -7.36 5.02 -17.97
N LYS A 225 -7.52 3.72 -17.72
CA LYS A 225 -6.77 3.01 -16.66
C LYS A 225 -5.26 3.04 -16.92
N ALA A 226 -4.84 2.84 -18.17
CA ALA A 226 -3.43 2.91 -18.54
C ALA A 226 -2.87 4.32 -18.30
N ALA A 227 -3.58 5.37 -18.71
CA ALA A 227 -3.18 6.75 -18.47
C ALA A 227 -3.06 7.09 -16.98
N LEU A 228 -4.02 6.68 -16.16
CA LEU A 228 -3.95 6.84 -14.71
C LEU A 228 -2.76 6.08 -14.11
N ASN A 229 -2.49 4.86 -14.58
CA ASN A 229 -1.35 4.08 -14.12
C ASN A 229 -0.01 4.74 -14.49
N GLU A 230 0.11 5.27 -15.71
CA GLU A 230 1.28 6.05 -16.14
C GLU A 230 1.51 7.26 -15.24
N ALA A 231 0.46 7.99 -14.85
CA ALA A 231 0.60 9.12 -13.92
C ALA A 231 1.09 8.67 -12.53
N LYS A 232 0.52 7.59 -11.98
CA LYS A 232 0.91 7.01 -10.68
C LYS A 232 2.37 6.55 -10.66
N VAL A 233 2.79 5.84 -11.70
CA VAL A 233 4.18 5.38 -11.84
C VAL A 233 5.11 6.57 -12.05
N GLY A 234 4.73 7.48 -12.96
CA GLY A 234 5.49 8.67 -13.34
C GLY A 234 5.79 9.61 -12.17
N PHE A 235 4.99 9.59 -11.11
CA PHE A 235 5.25 10.34 -9.87
C PHE A 235 6.67 10.09 -9.33
N HIS A 236 7.19 8.87 -9.48
CA HIS A 236 8.52 8.49 -9.01
C HIS A 236 9.68 9.05 -9.85
N ALA A 237 9.38 9.66 -11.01
CA ALA A 237 10.38 10.42 -11.78
C ALA A 237 10.59 11.82 -11.20
N PHE A 238 9.68 12.27 -10.33
CA PHE A 238 9.62 13.62 -9.76
C PHE A 238 9.54 14.75 -10.80
N ASN A 239 8.85 14.49 -11.91
CA ASN A 239 8.41 15.51 -12.86
C ASN A 239 6.92 15.79 -12.64
N MET A 240 6.61 16.76 -11.78
CA MET A 240 5.23 17.02 -11.33
C MET A 240 4.34 17.54 -12.46
N GLU A 241 4.89 18.31 -13.41
CA GLU A 241 4.13 18.82 -14.55
C GLU A 241 3.64 17.70 -15.46
N ALA A 242 4.55 16.78 -15.84
CA ALA A 242 4.21 15.64 -16.68
C ALA A 242 3.19 14.72 -16.00
N VAL A 243 3.35 14.49 -14.69
CA VAL A 243 2.43 13.69 -13.89
C VAL A 243 1.05 14.32 -13.82
N ARG A 244 0.98 15.63 -13.53
CA ARG A 244 -0.28 16.37 -13.46
C ARG A 244 -1.01 16.30 -14.80
N LYS A 245 -0.33 16.64 -15.91
CA LYS A 245 -0.90 16.56 -17.26
C LYS A 245 -1.52 15.18 -17.54
N LYS A 246 -0.79 14.10 -17.23
CA LYS A 246 -1.28 12.75 -17.49
C LYS A 246 -2.46 12.35 -16.60
N ALA A 247 -2.45 12.77 -15.34
CA ALA A 247 -3.58 12.56 -14.44
C ALA A 247 -4.82 13.35 -14.90
N ASP A 248 -4.62 14.56 -15.40
CA ASP A 248 -5.67 15.42 -15.91
C ASP A 248 -6.34 14.83 -17.16
N GLU A 249 -5.55 14.31 -18.11
CA GLU A 249 -6.05 13.57 -19.28
C GLU A 249 -6.94 12.37 -18.87
N ALA A 250 -6.51 11.60 -17.87
CA ALA A 250 -7.27 10.47 -17.34
C ALA A 250 -8.56 10.92 -16.64
N PHE A 251 -8.53 12.04 -15.92
CA PHE A 251 -9.71 12.61 -15.28
C PHE A 251 -10.75 13.09 -16.31
N GLU A 252 -10.32 13.83 -17.32
CA GLU A 252 -11.22 14.37 -18.35
C GLU A 252 -11.90 13.24 -19.13
N SER A 253 -11.09 12.28 -19.59
CA SER A 253 -11.58 11.11 -20.32
C SER A 253 -12.49 10.23 -19.45
N GLY A 254 -12.08 9.99 -18.19
CA GLY A 254 -12.89 9.26 -17.22
C GLY A 254 -14.23 9.94 -16.91
N THR A 255 -14.24 11.27 -16.85
CA THR A 255 -15.46 12.04 -16.57
C THR A 255 -16.44 11.91 -17.74
N LYS A 256 -15.94 12.03 -18.97
CA LYS A 256 -16.74 11.83 -20.18
C LYS A 256 -17.39 10.44 -20.21
N VAL A 257 -16.60 9.39 -19.98
CA VAL A 257 -17.12 8.00 -20.00
C VAL A 257 -18.10 7.77 -18.84
N LYS A 258 -17.80 8.26 -17.63
CA LYS A 258 -18.73 8.21 -16.49
C LYS A 258 -20.08 8.84 -16.84
N ASP A 259 -20.08 10.02 -17.45
CA ASP A 259 -21.33 10.73 -17.79
C ASP A 259 -22.13 10.01 -18.88
N GLN A 260 -21.45 9.46 -19.89
CA GLN A 260 -22.07 8.63 -20.91
C GLN A 260 -22.72 7.37 -20.32
N LEU A 261 -22.00 6.67 -19.43
CA LEU A 261 -22.52 5.48 -18.75
C LEU A 261 -23.73 5.81 -17.87
N ARG A 262 -23.66 6.92 -17.12
CA ARG A 262 -24.77 7.36 -16.27
C ARG A 262 -26.02 7.67 -17.12
N ALA A 263 -25.87 8.38 -18.23
CA ALA A 263 -26.99 8.70 -19.11
C ALA A 263 -27.66 7.45 -19.71
N LYS A 264 -26.87 6.40 -20.01
CA LYS A 264 -27.38 5.11 -20.50
C LYS A 264 -28.07 4.29 -19.40
N LEU A 265 -27.50 4.26 -18.20
CA LEU A 265 -28.00 3.49 -17.06
C LEU A 265 -29.25 4.08 -16.42
N TYR A 266 -29.35 5.41 -16.43
CA TYR A 266 -30.36 6.18 -15.73
C TYR A 266 -30.92 7.30 -16.62
N PRO A 267 -31.66 6.94 -17.69
CA PRO A 267 -32.27 7.94 -18.56
C PRO A 267 -33.26 8.80 -17.77
N GLY A 268 -33.09 10.12 -17.82
CA GLY A 268 -33.96 11.10 -17.14
C GLY A 268 -33.58 11.48 -15.71
N SER A 269 -32.42 11.01 -15.19
CA SER A 269 -31.83 11.46 -13.92
C SER A 269 -30.85 12.62 -14.06
#